data_AF-A0A725C2P1-F1
#
_entry.id   AF-A0A725C2P1-F1
#
_cell.length_a   1.000
_cell.length_b   1.000
_cell.length_c   1.000
_cell.angle_alpha   90.00
_cell.angle_beta   90.00
_cell.angle_gamma   90.00
#
_symmetry.space_group_name_H-M   'P 1'
#
loop_
_entity.id
_entity.type
_entity.pdbx_description
1 polymer ?
#
loop_
_entity_poly.entity_id
_entity_poly.type
_entity_poly.pdbx_seq_one_letter_code
_entity_poly.pdbx_strand_id
1 'polypeptide(L)'
;DPGLIFHPPLLYMGYVGFSVAFAFAIAALLSGRLDSAFTRFARPWTLAAWVFLTLGIVLGSAWAYYELGWGGWWFWDPVENASFMPWLAGTALLHSLAVTEQRAGFKAWTLLLSICAFSLCLLGTFLVRSGVLVSVHAFASDPARGMFILAFMVLVTGGSLLLFAVRGHR
;
A
#
# COMPACT_ATOMS: atom_id res chain seq x y z
N ASP A 1 -19.59 16.82 4.84
CA ASP A 1 -18.28 17.46 4.70
C ASP A 1 -17.58 16.93 3.44
N PRO A 2 -17.12 17.80 2.51
CA PRO A 2 -16.35 17.39 1.33
C PRO A 2 -15.12 16.53 1.66
N GLY A 3 -14.39 16.83 2.74
CA GLY A 3 -13.21 16.06 3.15
C GLY A 3 -13.55 14.59 3.41
N LEU A 4 -14.62 14.32 4.16
CA LEU A 4 -15.15 12.98 4.42
C LEU A 4 -15.56 12.23 3.14
N ILE A 5 -16.02 12.94 2.11
CA ILE A 5 -16.48 12.34 0.85
C ILE A 5 -15.31 11.97 -0.05
N PHE A 6 -14.27 12.82 -0.11
CA PHE A 6 -13.18 12.65 -1.08
C PHE A 6 -12.00 11.84 -0.54
N HIS A 7 -11.65 11.96 0.74
CA HIS A 7 -10.45 11.28 1.26
C HIS A 7 -10.54 9.74 1.21
N PRO A 8 -11.67 9.06 1.52
CA PRO A 8 -11.71 7.60 1.50
C PRO A 8 -11.56 7.01 0.09
N PRO A 9 -12.25 7.51 -0.96
CA PRO A 9 -11.98 7.07 -2.33
C PRO A 9 -10.53 7.26 -2.76
N LEU A 10 -9.88 8.36 -2.37
CA LEU A 10 -8.47 8.60 -2.72
C LEU A 10 -7.52 7.62 -2.02
N LEU A 11 -7.73 7.36 -0.73
CA LEU A 11 -6.99 6.32 0.00
C LEU A 11 -7.17 4.95 -0.65
N TYR A 12 -8.42 4.61 -1.02
CA TYR A 12 -8.74 3.36 -1.70
C TYR A 12 -8.06 3.25 -3.07
N MET A 13 -8.08 4.32 -3.88
CA MET A 13 -7.37 4.38 -5.17
C MET A 13 -5.86 4.20 -5.00
N GLY A 14 -5.29 4.75 -3.93
CA GLY A 14 -3.89 4.51 -3.57
C GLY A 14 -3.62 3.03 -3.26
N TYR A 15 -4.42 2.41 -2.40
CA TYR A 15 -4.26 1.00 -2.03
C TYR A 15 -4.42 0.05 -3.21
N VAL A 16 -5.48 0.24 -4.00
CA VAL A 16 -5.74 -0.56 -5.21
C VAL A 16 -4.66 -0.31 -6.25
N GLY A 17 -4.16 0.92 -6.39
CA GLY A 17 -3.08 1.24 -7.32
C GLY A 17 -1.80 0.43 -7.07
N PHE A 18 -1.42 0.21 -5.80
CA PHE A 18 -0.27 -0.62 -5.46
C PHE A 18 -0.43 -2.11 -5.85
N SER A 19 -1.67 -2.59 -6.06
CA SER A 19 -1.90 -3.96 -6.56
C SER A 19 -1.30 -4.19 -7.95
N VAL A 20 -1.18 -3.14 -8.77
CA VAL A 20 -0.58 -3.22 -10.11
C VAL A 20 0.92 -3.49 -10.00
N ALA A 21 1.63 -2.72 -9.17
CA ALA A 21 3.06 -2.93 -8.91
C ALA A 21 3.32 -4.33 -8.32
N PHE A 22 2.46 -4.77 -7.40
CA PHE A 22 2.47 -6.13 -6.86
C PHE A 22 2.29 -7.19 -7.96
N ALA A 23 1.26 -7.09 -8.79
CA ALA A 23 0.97 -8.06 -9.85
C ALA A 23 2.15 -8.20 -10.82
N PHE A 24 2.77 -7.08 -11.21
CA PHE A 24 3.96 -7.09 -12.03
C PHE A 24 5.16 -7.75 -11.33
N ALA A 25 5.34 -7.55 -10.02
CA ALA A 25 6.41 -8.20 -9.26
C ALA A 25 6.22 -9.72 -9.19
N ILE A 26 4.99 -10.19 -8.98
CA ILE A 26 4.66 -11.62 -9.02
C ILE A 26 4.90 -12.19 -10.42
N ALA A 27 4.47 -11.49 -11.48
CA ALA A 27 4.71 -11.91 -12.85
C ALA A 27 6.20 -12.04 -13.17
N ALA A 28 7.03 -11.09 -12.74
CA ALA A 28 8.49 -11.12 -12.91
C ALA A 28 9.15 -12.30 -12.16
N LEU A 29 8.71 -12.58 -10.93
CA LEU A 29 9.18 -13.74 -10.16
C LEU A 29 8.76 -15.07 -10.81
N LEU A 30 7.55 -15.16 -11.33
CA LEU A 30 7.04 -16.36 -12.00
C LEU A 30 7.70 -16.61 -13.37
N SER A 31 7.99 -15.55 -14.12
CA SER A 31 8.67 -15.64 -15.41
C SER A 31 10.19 -15.80 -15.27
N GLY A 32 10.77 -15.43 -14.12
CA GLY A 32 12.21 -15.36 -13.93
C GLY A 32 12.87 -14.26 -14.77
N ARG A 33 12.09 -13.28 -15.24
CA ARG A 33 12.57 -12.18 -16.09
C ARG A 33 12.12 -10.85 -15.52
N LEU A 34 13.09 -10.04 -15.10
CA LEU A 34 12.89 -8.65 -14.71
C LEU A 34 13.42 -7.74 -15.80
N ASP A 35 12.61 -7.60 -16.84
CA ASP A 35 12.92 -6.83 -18.03
C ASP A 35 12.70 -5.33 -17.79
N SER A 36 13.36 -4.48 -18.57
CA SER A 36 13.16 -3.02 -18.52
C SER A 36 11.71 -2.60 -18.80
N ALA A 37 10.93 -3.46 -19.48
CA ALA A 37 9.50 -3.30 -19.64
C ALA A 37 8.78 -3.27 -18.27
N PHE A 38 9.13 -4.13 -17.33
CA PHE A 38 8.54 -4.15 -15.98
C PHE A 38 8.70 -2.78 -15.30
N THR A 39 9.92 -2.23 -15.25
CA THR A 39 10.17 -0.97 -14.54
C THR A 39 9.46 0.20 -15.22
N ARG A 40 9.50 0.25 -16.56
CA ARG A 40 8.86 1.29 -17.35
C ARG A 40 7.34 1.29 -17.20
N PHE A 41 6.71 0.11 -17.12
CA PHE A 41 5.27 0.01 -16.89
C PHE A 41 4.90 0.22 -15.41
N ALA A 42 5.63 -0.37 -14.46
CA ALA A 42 5.30 -0.28 -13.04
C ALA A 42 5.44 1.14 -12.45
N ARG A 43 6.40 1.94 -12.95
CA ARG A 43 6.67 3.28 -12.43
C ARG A 43 5.49 4.27 -12.50
N PRO A 44 4.83 4.50 -13.65
CA PRO A 44 3.68 5.41 -13.71
C PRO A 44 2.51 4.94 -12.83
N TRP A 45 2.26 3.63 -12.75
CA TRP A 45 1.21 3.09 -11.88
C TRP A 45 1.53 3.28 -10.40
N THR A 46 2.77 3.03 -10.01
CA THR A 46 3.25 3.25 -8.63
C THR A 46 3.16 4.74 -8.27
N LEU A 47 3.52 5.63 -9.20
CA LEU A 47 3.42 7.08 -8.99
C LEU A 47 1.97 7.52 -8.84
N ALA A 48 1.06 7.04 -9.69
CA ALA A 48 -0.36 7.34 -9.58
C ALA A 48 -0.94 6.87 -8.24
N ALA A 49 -0.63 5.63 -7.82
CA ALA A 49 -1.02 5.08 -6.53
C ALA A 49 -0.51 5.95 -5.37
N TRP A 50 0.76 6.34 -5.42
CA TRP A 50 1.39 7.18 -4.42
C TRP A 50 0.76 8.59 -4.35
N VAL A 51 0.45 9.20 -5.50
CA VAL A 51 -0.22 10.52 -5.56
C VAL A 51 -1.62 10.43 -4.94
N PHE A 52 -2.43 9.43 -5.32
CA PHE A 52 -3.76 9.24 -4.74
C PHE A 52 -3.70 9.01 -3.23
N LEU A 53 -2.74 8.19 -2.78
CA LEU A 53 -2.54 7.96 -1.35
C LEU A 53 -2.11 9.25 -0.63
N THR A 54 -1.22 10.04 -1.22
CA THR A 54 -0.79 11.34 -0.67
C THR A 54 -1.98 12.29 -0.53
N LEU A 55 -2.80 12.42 -1.57
CA LEU A 55 -4.00 13.27 -1.54
C LEU A 55 -5.02 12.77 -0.50
N GLY A 56 -5.23 11.45 -0.42
CA GLY A 56 -6.11 10.85 0.58
C GLY A 56 -5.65 11.11 2.01
N ILE A 57 -4.35 10.98 2.29
CA ILE A 57 -3.76 11.28 3.60
C ILE A 57 -3.93 12.76 3.92
N VAL A 58 -3.52 13.68 3.02
CA VAL A 58 -3.60 15.13 3.26
C VAL A 58 -5.04 15.60 3.49
N LEU A 59 -6.00 15.11 2.69
CA LEU A 59 -7.41 15.47 2.87
C LEU A 59 -8.01 14.85 4.13
N GLY A 60 -7.61 13.62 4.48
CA GLY A 60 -8.02 12.96 5.73
C GLY A 60 -7.53 13.73 6.95
N SER A 61 -6.25 14.11 6.97
CA SER A 61 -5.63 14.96 7.99
C SER A 61 -6.32 16.30 8.16
N ALA A 62 -6.63 16.97 7.04
CA ALA A 62 -7.36 18.23 7.06
C ALA A 62 -8.76 18.05 7.65
N TRP A 63 -9.49 17.02 7.20
CA TRP A 63 -10.82 16.72 7.72
C TRP A 63 -10.80 16.38 9.22
N ALA A 64 -9.88 15.53 9.66
CA ALA A 64 -9.73 15.16 11.07
C ALA A 64 -9.43 16.40 11.94
N TYR A 65 -8.59 17.32 11.47
CA TYR A 65 -8.33 18.58 12.17
C TYR A 65 -9.61 19.42 12.36
N TYR A 66 -10.41 19.57 11.30
CA TYR A 66 -11.63 20.38 11.35
C TYR A 66 -12.76 19.72 12.15
N GLU A 67 -12.97 18.42 11.99
CA GLU A 67 -14.13 17.71 12.55
C GLU A 67 -13.85 17.14 13.95
N LEU A 68 -12.67 16.57 14.18
CA LEU A 68 -12.32 15.89 15.43
C LEU A 68 -11.61 16.79 16.42
N GLY A 69 -11.17 17.98 16.01
CA GLY A 69 -10.68 19.04 16.89
C GLY A 69 -9.40 18.66 17.66
N TRP A 70 -8.57 17.78 17.12
CA TRP A 70 -7.39 17.18 17.77
C TRP A 70 -6.27 18.16 18.16
N GLY A 71 -6.47 19.46 17.99
CA GLY A 71 -5.44 20.46 18.25
C GLY A 71 -4.24 20.40 17.30
N GLY A 72 -4.31 19.59 16.23
CA GLY A 72 -3.26 19.41 15.23
C GLY A 72 -3.72 18.60 14.02
N TRP A 73 -2.94 18.66 12.93
CA TRP A 73 -3.27 18.08 11.62
C TRP A 73 -3.05 16.56 11.51
N TRP A 74 -2.40 15.95 12.50
CA TRP A 74 -2.11 14.52 12.52
C TRP A 74 -2.17 14.01 13.94
N PHE A 75 -2.75 12.83 14.12
CA PHE A 75 -2.66 12.12 15.38
C PHE A 75 -2.17 10.69 15.12
N TRP A 76 -1.70 10.01 16.16
CA TRP A 76 -1.23 8.65 16.01
C TRP A 76 -2.39 7.63 16.08
N ASP A 77 -3.54 7.95 15.48
CA ASP A 77 -4.68 7.03 15.38
C ASP A 77 -4.33 5.84 14.46
N PRO A 78 -4.79 4.61 14.78
CA PRO A 78 -4.45 3.43 14.01
C PRO A 78 -4.76 3.50 12.51
N VAL A 79 -5.84 4.18 12.10
CA VAL A 79 -6.25 4.25 10.70
C VAL A 79 -5.36 5.22 9.91
N GLU A 80 -4.96 6.33 10.52
CA GLU A 80 -4.00 7.26 9.92
C GLU A 80 -2.64 6.57 9.71
N ASN A 81 -2.14 5.88 10.74
CA ASN A 81 -0.90 5.12 10.67
C ASN A 81 -0.94 3.99 9.63
N ALA A 82 -2.08 3.29 9.53
CA ALA A 82 -2.28 2.24 8.55
C ALA A 82 -2.12 2.75 7.10
N SER A 83 -2.54 3.99 6.81
CA SER A 83 -2.36 4.62 5.50
C SER A 83 -0.95 5.14 5.25
N PHE A 84 -0.24 5.54 6.31
CA PHE A 84 1.11 6.06 6.24
C PHE A 84 2.17 4.98 5.93
N MET A 85 1.99 3.75 6.44
CA MET A 85 2.91 2.64 6.19
C MET A 85 3.11 2.31 4.68
N PRO A 86 2.06 2.06 3.88
CA PRO A 86 2.23 1.83 2.44
C PRO A 86 2.72 3.08 1.70
N TRP A 87 2.46 4.29 2.22
CA TRP A 87 3.01 5.53 1.65
C TRP A 87 4.55 5.56 1.77
N LEU A 88 5.10 5.19 2.93
CA LEU A 88 6.56 5.08 3.12
C LEU A 88 7.18 4.01 2.22
N ALA A 89 6.57 2.82 2.17
CA ALA A 89 7.02 1.74 1.29
C ALA A 89 6.93 2.14 -0.20
N GLY A 90 5.86 2.83 -0.59
CA GLY A 90 5.66 3.38 -1.93
C GLY A 90 6.71 4.43 -2.31
N THR A 91 7.05 5.32 -1.37
CA THR A 91 8.15 6.29 -1.56
C THR A 91 9.46 5.56 -1.82
N ALA A 92 9.82 4.57 -1.00
CA ALA A 92 11.03 3.77 -1.21
C ALA A 92 10.97 3.02 -2.57
N LEU A 93 9.81 2.47 -2.92
CA LEU A 93 9.59 1.76 -4.19
C LEU A 93 9.81 2.67 -5.40
N LEU A 94 9.32 3.92 -5.37
CA LEU A 94 9.53 4.88 -6.47
C LEU A 94 11.01 5.16 -6.71
N HIS A 95 11.80 5.31 -5.63
CA HIS A 95 13.25 5.48 -5.73
C HIS A 95 13.93 4.22 -6.26
N SER A 96 13.53 3.04 -5.76
CA SER A 96 14.06 1.75 -6.21
C SER A 96 13.76 1.52 -7.71
N LEU A 97 12.55 1.83 -8.17
CA LEU A 97 12.15 1.75 -9.57
C LEU A 97 12.98 2.66 -10.46
N ALA A 98 13.23 3.91 -10.04
CA ALA A 98 14.06 4.84 -10.79
C ALA A 98 15.50 4.33 -10.97
N VAL A 99 16.10 3.78 -9.91
CA VAL A 99 17.45 3.19 -9.99
C VAL A 99 17.46 1.91 -10.83
N THR A 100 16.42 1.08 -10.71
CA THR A 100 16.29 -0.16 -11.49
C THR A 100 16.15 0.14 -12.98
N GLU A 101 15.37 1.15 -13.35
CA GLU A 101 15.17 1.57 -14.73
C GLU A 101 16.45 2.14 -15.35
N GLN A 102 17.18 3.00 -14.61
CA GLN A 102 18.35 3.70 -15.16
C GLN A 102 19.65 2.89 -15.13
N ARG A 103 19.83 2.02 -14.13
CA ARG A 103 21.12 1.36 -13.84
C ARG A 103 21.03 -0.15 -13.73
N ALA A 104 19.85 -0.75 -13.92
CA ALA A 104 19.59 -2.17 -13.68
C ALA A 104 19.97 -2.68 -12.27
N GLY A 105 20.18 -1.77 -11.31
CA GLY A 105 20.45 -2.08 -9.90
C GLY A 105 19.17 -2.24 -9.08
N PHE A 106 19.27 -2.68 -7.83
CA PHE A 106 18.13 -2.80 -6.88
C PHE A 106 16.93 -3.64 -7.35
N LYS A 107 17.09 -4.53 -8.33
CA LYS A 107 16.01 -5.41 -8.81
C LYS A 107 15.29 -6.17 -7.68
N ALA A 108 16.06 -6.81 -6.80
CA ALA A 108 15.51 -7.54 -5.66
C ALA A 108 14.75 -6.62 -4.69
N TRP A 109 15.28 -5.42 -4.41
CA TRP A 109 14.62 -4.41 -3.59
C TRP A 109 13.32 -3.91 -4.23
N THR A 110 13.30 -3.68 -5.54
CA THR A 110 12.10 -3.26 -6.26
C THR A 110 11.00 -4.30 -6.18
N LEU A 111 11.32 -5.59 -6.32
CA LEU A 111 10.37 -6.68 -6.13
C LEU A 111 9.87 -6.75 -4.69
N LEU A 112 10.79 -6.73 -3.71
CA LEU A 112 10.44 -6.80 -2.29
C LEU A 112 9.57 -5.61 -1.87
N LEU A 113 9.92 -4.40 -2.28
CA LEU A 113 9.16 -3.18 -1.97
C LEU A 113 7.78 -3.18 -2.65
N SER A 114 7.65 -3.76 -3.84
CA SER A 114 6.34 -3.96 -4.49
C SER A 114 5.45 -4.91 -3.69
N ILE A 115 6.04 -5.98 -3.15
CA ILE A 115 5.34 -6.94 -2.27
C ILE A 115 4.97 -6.27 -0.95
N CYS A 116 5.90 -5.56 -0.31
CA CYS A 116 5.69 -4.90 0.97
C CYS A 116 4.65 -3.78 0.88
N ALA A 117 4.70 -2.92 -0.16
CA ALA A 117 3.75 -1.82 -0.30
C ALA A 117 2.30 -2.33 -0.38
N PHE A 118 2.04 -3.35 -1.20
CA PHE A 118 0.70 -3.94 -1.28
C PHE A 118 0.31 -4.72 -0.03
N SER A 119 1.26 -5.45 0.58
CA SER A 119 1.02 -6.15 1.85
C SER A 119 0.62 -5.18 2.98
N LEU A 120 1.24 -3.99 3.02
CA LEU A 120 0.88 -2.94 3.98
C LEU A 120 -0.49 -2.32 3.68
N CYS A 121 -0.91 -2.26 2.41
CA CYS A 121 -2.29 -1.87 2.05
C CYS A 121 -3.31 -2.91 2.56
N LEU A 122 -3.00 -4.21 2.45
CA LEU A 122 -3.85 -5.28 2.99
C LEU A 122 -3.89 -5.24 4.52
N LEU A 123 -2.74 -5.02 5.17
CA LEU A 123 -2.67 -4.83 6.61
C LEU A 123 -3.52 -3.64 7.04
N GLY A 124 -3.39 -2.49 6.38
CA GLY A 124 -4.20 -1.32 6.70
C GLY A 124 -5.70 -1.59 6.55
N THR A 125 -6.09 -2.30 5.48
CA THR A 125 -7.48 -2.74 5.26
C THR A 125 -7.97 -3.65 6.38
N PHE A 126 -7.15 -4.61 6.81
CA PHE A 126 -7.45 -5.49 7.94
C PHE A 126 -7.62 -4.71 9.24
N LEU A 127 -6.71 -3.80 9.56
CA LEU A 127 -6.75 -3.01 10.80
C LEU A 127 -8.03 -2.15 10.88
N VAL A 128 -8.43 -1.51 9.77
CA VAL A 128 -9.61 -0.64 9.71
C VAL A 128 -10.92 -1.45 9.79
N ARG A 129 -10.96 -2.67 9.25
CA ARG A 129 -12.22 -3.45 9.09
C ARG A 129 -12.42 -4.57 10.09
N SER A 130 -11.37 -5.04 10.75
CA SER A 130 -11.44 -6.17 11.69
C SER A 130 -12.05 -5.82 13.04
N GLY A 131 -12.00 -4.55 13.45
CA GLY A 131 -12.34 -4.14 14.82
C GLY A 131 -11.32 -4.58 15.86
N VAL A 132 -10.14 -5.06 15.45
CA VAL A 132 -9.08 -5.50 16.37
C VAL A 132 -8.40 -4.33 17.10
N LEU A 133 -8.45 -3.14 16.51
CA LEU A 133 -7.98 -1.89 17.10
C LEU A 133 -9.15 -0.93 17.30
N VAL A 134 -9.10 -0.17 18.39
CA VAL A 134 -10.01 0.96 18.62
C VAL A 134 -9.51 2.15 17.82
N SER A 135 -10.36 2.71 16.96
CA SER A 135 -10.08 3.93 16.20
C SER A 135 -11.38 4.69 15.99
N VAL A 136 -11.30 6.01 16.00
CA VAL A 136 -12.45 6.89 15.69
C VAL A 136 -12.82 6.86 14.19
N HIS A 137 -11.89 6.40 13.36
CA HIS A 137 -12.07 6.23 11.91
C HIS A 137 -12.51 4.81 11.53
N ALA A 138 -12.66 3.91 12.51
CA ALA A 138 -13.16 2.56 12.25
C ALA A 138 -14.68 2.60 12.01
N PHE A 139 -15.08 2.32 10.77
CA PHE A 139 -16.49 2.22 10.38
C PHE A 139 -16.81 0.82 9.86
N ALA A 140 -18.01 0.32 10.15
CA ALA A 140 -18.51 -0.98 9.70
C ALA A 140 -17.54 -2.15 10.01
N SER A 141 -17.08 -2.23 11.26
CA SER A 141 -16.30 -3.35 11.76
C SER A 141 -17.15 -4.62 11.82
N ASP A 142 -16.64 -5.71 11.26
CA ASP A 142 -17.29 -7.01 11.23
C ASP A 142 -16.21 -8.08 11.41
N PRO A 143 -16.19 -8.81 12.55
CA PRO A 143 -15.17 -9.82 12.81
C PRO A 143 -15.09 -10.90 11.73
N ALA A 144 -16.21 -11.27 11.09
CA ALA A 144 -16.22 -12.27 10.02
C ALA A 144 -15.49 -11.75 8.77
N ARG A 145 -15.69 -10.48 8.41
CA ARG A 145 -14.93 -9.82 7.33
C ARG A 145 -13.46 -9.67 7.70
N GLY A 146 -13.18 -9.31 8.96
CA GLY A 146 -11.81 -9.24 9.49
C GLY A 146 -11.05 -10.54 9.30
N MET A 147 -11.67 -11.68 9.66
CA MET A 147 -11.08 -13.01 9.48
C MET A 147 -10.83 -13.37 8.01
N PHE A 148 -11.77 -13.03 7.12
CA PHE A 148 -11.58 -13.21 5.68
C PHE A 148 -10.39 -12.40 5.16
N ILE A 149 -10.31 -11.11 5.50
CA ILE A 149 -9.21 -10.23 5.08
C ILE A 149 -7.87 -10.73 5.64
N LEU A 150 -7.86 -11.21 6.90
CA LEU A 150 -6.66 -11.79 7.51
C LEU A 150 -6.17 -13.03 6.75
N ALA A 151 -7.07 -13.98 6.46
CA ALA A 151 -6.72 -15.18 5.70
C ALA A 151 -6.21 -14.81 4.29
N PHE A 152 -6.88 -13.86 3.62
CA PHE A 152 -6.45 -13.35 2.32
C PHE A 152 -5.07 -12.69 2.39
N MET A 153 -4.82 -11.85 3.39
CA MET A 153 -3.53 -11.20 3.62
C MET A 153 -2.42 -12.22 3.86
N VAL A 154 -2.64 -13.21 4.74
CA VAL A 154 -1.66 -14.27 5.02
C VAL A 154 -1.32 -15.04 3.74
N LEU A 155 -2.33 -15.39 2.93
CA LEU A 155 -2.11 -16.10 1.67
C LEU A 155 -1.33 -15.25 0.66
N VAL A 156 -1.74 -14.00 0.45
CA VAL A 156 -1.14 -13.11 -0.55
C VAL A 156 0.27 -12.67 -0.13
N THR A 157 0.44 -12.18 1.09
CA THR A 157 1.73 -11.75 1.62
C THR A 157 2.67 -12.92 1.85
N GLY A 158 2.19 -14.00 2.49
CA GLY A 158 2.99 -15.19 2.72
C GLY A 158 3.41 -15.87 1.43
N GLY A 159 2.47 -16.05 0.49
CA GLY A 159 2.75 -16.66 -0.81
C GLY A 159 3.71 -15.84 -1.67
N SER A 160 3.55 -14.51 -1.69
CA SER A 160 4.45 -13.63 -2.44
C SER A 160 5.86 -13.53 -1.84
N LEU A 161 5.98 -13.45 -0.51
CA LEU A 161 7.28 -13.46 0.17
C LEU A 161 7.99 -14.82 0.02
N LEU A 162 7.25 -15.92 0.10
CA LEU A 162 7.80 -17.25 -0.17
C LEU A 162 8.30 -17.35 -1.63
N LEU A 163 7.50 -16.88 -2.59
CA LEU A 163 7.90 -16.84 -3.99
C LEU A 163 9.16 -16.00 -4.19
N PHE A 164 9.24 -14.83 -3.55
CA PHE A 164 10.41 -13.97 -3.56
C PHE A 164 11.63 -14.65 -2.93
N ALA A 165 11.49 -15.35 -1.80
CA ALA A 165 12.60 -16.08 -1.17
C ALA A 165 13.14 -17.19 -2.10
N VAL A 166 12.24 -17.91 -2.79
CA VAL A 166 12.60 -19.02 -3.67
C VAL A 166 13.16 -18.55 -5.02
N ARG A 167 12.72 -17.39 -5.54
CA ARG A 167 13.05 -16.96 -6.91
C ARG A 167 13.73 -15.61 -7.05
N GLY A 168 13.78 -14.79 -6.01
CA GLY A 168 14.29 -13.41 -6.06
C GLY A 168 15.79 -13.28 -6.31
N HIS A 169 16.53 -14.40 -6.29
CA HIS A 169 17.95 -14.48 -6.62
C HIS A 169 18.24 -14.94 -8.05
N ARG A 170 17.21 -15.33 -8.82
CA ARG A 170 17.33 -15.72 -10.23
C ARG A 170 17.08 -14.52 -11.13
#